data_AF-A0A9N9C4J0-F1
#
_entry.id   AF-A0A9N9C4J0-F1
#
_cell.length_a   1.000
_cell.length_b   1.000
_cell.length_c   1.000
_cell.angle_alpha   90.00
_cell.angle_beta   90.00
_cell.angle_gamma   90.00
#
_symmetry.space_group_name_H-M   'P 1'
#
loop_
_entity.id
_entity.type
_entity.pdbx_description
1 polymer ?
#
loop_
_entity_poly.entity_id
_entity_poly.type
_entity_poly.pdbx_seq_one_letter_code
_entity_poly.pdbx_strand_id
1 'polypeptide(L)'
;GDTLNYSTSNNNFSTTLATHTQQSSSTVHNNKTRINFQECKGDLFTDSPPTNALAHCVSQDFSMSTGIALEFRKRFNGVKDLESQKKKVGQIAYLNRDGRYLFYVITKRHENEYSTCENFTHGLIELRNICENFGVKGLSMPRTGMDIDNLSLDFVRESVKRVFDGTDIQVTMFHF
;
A
#
# COMPACT_ATOMS: atom_id res chain seq x y z
N GLY A 1 28.10 50.75 -56.94
CA GLY A 1 27.37 50.95 -58.19
C GLY A 1 26.40 49.81 -58.29
N ASP A 2 25.12 50.18 -58.38
CA ASP A 2 24.11 49.55 -59.24
C ASP A 2 23.68 48.11 -58.93
N THR A 3 22.41 47.70 -58.96
CA THR A 3 21.07 48.29 -58.82
C THR A 3 20.11 47.08 -58.76
N LEU A 4 18.86 47.33 -58.37
CA LEU A 4 17.64 46.67 -58.85
C LEU A 4 17.14 45.35 -58.22
N ASN A 5 16.07 45.56 -57.45
CA ASN A 5 14.84 44.77 -57.36
C ASN A 5 14.41 44.12 -58.70
N TYR A 6 13.72 42.98 -58.64
CA TYR A 6 12.48 42.75 -59.43
C TYR A 6 11.64 41.57 -58.87
N SER A 7 10.44 41.92 -58.37
CA SER A 7 9.10 41.29 -58.56
C SER A 7 8.84 39.77 -58.50
N THR A 8 7.87 39.44 -57.65
CA THR A 8 6.65 38.62 -57.88
C THR A 8 6.42 38.00 -59.27
N SER A 9 6.02 36.73 -59.35
CA SER A 9 4.61 36.31 -59.41
C SER A 9 4.43 34.80 -59.59
N ASN A 10 3.29 34.32 -59.12
CA ASN A 10 2.74 32.96 -59.17
C ASN A 10 2.69 32.36 -60.57
N ASN A 11 2.80 31.03 -60.65
CA ASN A 11 1.85 30.24 -61.45
C ASN A 11 1.71 28.81 -60.92
N ASN A 12 0.46 28.47 -60.61
CA ASN A 12 -0.03 27.16 -60.24
C ASN A 12 -0.14 26.27 -61.49
N PHE A 13 0.35 25.04 -61.40
CA PHE A 13 -0.21 23.91 -62.14
C PHE A 13 -0.39 22.73 -61.18
N SER A 14 -1.65 22.33 -61.01
CA SER A 14 -2.09 21.11 -60.32
C SER A 14 -1.38 19.87 -60.89
N THR A 15 -1.09 18.87 -60.04
CA THR A 15 -1.86 17.61 -59.97
C THR A 15 -1.35 16.76 -58.80
N THR A 16 -2.22 16.61 -57.78
CA THR A 16 -2.45 15.44 -56.91
C THR A 16 -1.25 14.66 -56.36
N LEU A 17 -1.04 14.72 -55.04
CA LEU A 17 -0.75 13.53 -54.23
C LEU A 17 -1.31 13.75 -52.81
N ALA A 18 -2.19 12.84 -52.40
CA ALA A 18 -2.65 12.73 -51.02
C ALA A 18 -1.48 12.38 -50.10
N THR A 19 -1.42 12.95 -48.90
CA THR A 19 -1.24 12.21 -47.63
C THR A 19 -1.13 13.13 -46.41
N HIS A 20 -1.92 12.76 -45.39
CA HIS A 20 -1.75 12.98 -43.95
C HIS A 20 -1.50 14.38 -43.38
N THR A 21 -2.60 15.00 -42.98
CA THR A 21 -2.69 15.86 -41.78
C THR A 21 -2.01 15.15 -40.60
N GLN A 22 -0.99 15.79 -40.03
CA GLN A 22 -0.46 15.42 -38.72
C GLN A 22 -1.55 15.66 -37.67
N GLN A 23 -2.23 14.58 -37.30
CA GLN A 23 -3.14 14.55 -36.18
C GLN A 23 -2.33 14.14 -34.96
N SER A 24 -1.99 15.14 -34.14
CA SER A 24 -1.39 14.98 -32.82
C SER A 24 -2.24 14.00 -32.01
N SER A 25 -1.80 12.75 -31.98
CA SER A 25 -2.44 11.69 -31.22
C SER A 25 -2.04 11.87 -29.76
N SER A 26 -2.81 12.69 -29.05
CA SER A 26 -2.84 12.68 -27.59
C SER A 26 -3.18 11.25 -27.17
N THR A 27 -2.15 10.51 -26.77
CA THR A 27 -2.31 9.19 -26.17
C THR A 27 -3.02 9.44 -24.85
N VAL A 28 -4.33 9.23 -24.83
CA VAL A 28 -5.11 9.17 -23.59
C VAL A 28 -4.54 8.01 -22.81
N HIS A 29 -3.59 8.29 -21.92
CA HIS A 29 -3.21 7.38 -20.86
C HIS A 29 -4.48 7.19 -20.03
N ASN A 30 -5.18 6.10 -20.32
CA ASN A 30 -6.25 5.61 -19.49
C ASN A 30 -5.57 5.07 -18.22
N ASN A 31 -5.16 5.98 -17.34
CA ASN A 31 -4.63 5.68 -16.01
C ASN A 31 -5.79 5.13 -15.18
N LYS A 32 -6.21 3.90 -15.49
CA LYS A 32 -7.02 3.10 -14.59
C LYS A 32 -6.10 2.82 -13.41
N THR A 33 -6.20 3.65 -12.38
CA THR A 33 -5.53 3.44 -11.10
C THR A 33 -5.83 1.99 -10.69
N ARG A 34 -4.78 1.17 -10.62
CA ARG A 34 -4.94 -0.17 -10.07
C ARG A 34 -5.31 0.03 -8.61
N ILE A 35 -6.49 -0.45 -8.22
CA ILE A 35 -6.89 -0.43 -6.82
C ILE A 35 -6.03 -1.49 -6.12
N ASN A 36 -5.04 -1.03 -5.36
CA ASN A 36 -4.07 -1.88 -4.65
C ASN A 36 -4.65 -2.50 -3.36
N PHE A 37 -5.97 -2.66 -3.28
CA PHE A 37 -6.67 -3.13 -2.10
C PHE A 37 -7.83 -4.03 -2.48
N GLN A 38 -7.96 -5.16 -1.79
CA GLN A 38 -9.10 -6.04 -1.89
C GLN A 38 -9.43 -6.67 -0.53
N GLU A 39 -10.69 -7.07 -0.36
CA GLU A 39 -11.13 -7.90 0.76
C GLU A 39 -11.38 -9.32 0.27
N CYS A 40 -10.99 -10.31 1.08
CA CYS A 40 -11.14 -11.71 0.78
C CYS A 40 -11.76 -12.43 1.97
N LYS A 41 -12.75 -13.28 1.71
CA LYS A 41 -13.27 -14.20 2.72
C LYS A 41 -12.33 -15.40 2.82
N GLY A 42 -11.76 -15.64 3.99
CA GLY A 42 -10.80 -16.72 4.23
C GLY A 42 -9.99 -16.53 5.51
N ASP A 43 -9.16 -17.53 5.82
CA ASP A 43 -8.21 -17.49 6.92
C ASP A 43 -6.92 -16.81 6.47
N LEU A 44 -6.49 -15.80 7.24
CA LEU A 44 -5.29 -15.01 6.94
C LEU A 44 -4.03 -15.87 6.81
N PHE A 45 -3.89 -16.92 7.61
CA PHE A 45 -2.65 -17.70 7.69
C PHE A 45 -2.59 -18.80 6.63
N THR A 46 -3.72 -19.38 6.24
CA THR A 46 -3.78 -20.46 5.24
C THR A 46 -4.04 -19.97 3.82
N ASP A 47 -4.86 -18.92 3.66
CA ASP A 47 -5.34 -18.50 2.34
C ASP A 47 -4.54 -17.32 1.77
N SER A 48 -3.72 -16.66 2.61
CA SER A 48 -2.77 -15.65 2.14
C SER A 48 -1.61 -16.29 1.37
N PRO A 49 -1.24 -15.75 0.19
CA PRO A 49 -0.06 -16.22 -0.54
C PRO A 49 1.19 -16.24 0.35
N PRO A 50 2.01 -17.30 0.29
CA PRO A 50 3.22 -17.41 1.13
C PRO A 50 4.26 -16.32 0.82
N THR A 51 4.21 -15.74 -0.38
CA THR A 51 5.04 -14.61 -0.81
C THR A 51 4.61 -13.27 -0.21
N ASN A 52 3.39 -13.17 0.31
CA ASN A 52 2.92 -11.93 0.93
C ASN A 52 3.49 -11.78 2.32
N ALA A 53 3.91 -10.57 2.67
CA ALA A 53 4.11 -10.22 4.07
C ALA A 53 2.78 -10.28 4.83
N LEU A 54 2.85 -10.56 6.14
CA LEU A 54 1.70 -10.45 7.03
C LEU A 54 1.80 -9.19 7.88
N ALA A 55 0.66 -8.56 8.19
CA ALA A 55 0.61 -7.47 9.17
C ALA A 55 -0.57 -7.60 10.12
N HIS A 56 -0.38 -7.17 11.37
CA HIS A 56 -1.45 -6.93 12.33
C HIS A 56 -1.08 -5.82 13.32
N CYS A 57 -2.10 -5.27 13.99
CA CYS A 57 -1.88 -4.27 15.04
C CYS A 57 -1.62 -4.95 16.39
N VAL A 58 -0.74 -4.36 17.21
CA VAL A 58 -0.39 -4.83 18.55
C VAL A 58 -0.16 -3.69 19.53
N SER A 59 -0.15 -4.05 20.81
CA SER A 59 0.38 -3.25 21.92
C SER A 59 1.92 -3.27 21.96
N GLN A 60 2.52 -2.20 22.48
CA GLN A 60 3.98 -2.06 22.59
C GLN A 60 4.60 -3.08 23.56
N ASP A 61 3.81 -3.60 24.51
CA ASP A 61 4.22 -4.66 25.43
C ASP A 61 4.13 -6.07 24.81
N PHE A 62 3.67 -6.20 23.56
CA PHE A 62 3.57 -7.46 22.82
C PHE A 62 2.84 -8.58 23.57
N SER A 63 1.87 -8.23 24.43
CA SER A 63 1.08 -9.21 25.17
C SER A 63 0.44 -10.25 24.25
N MET A 64 -0.23 -9.77 23.17
CA MET A 64 -0.83 -10.60 22.13
C MET A 64 -1.62 -11.77 22.72
N SER A 65 -2.51 -11.47 23.66
CA SER A 65 -3.13 -12.48 24.52
C SER A 65 -4.43 -13.07 23.96
N THR A 66 -5.04 -12.44 22.97
CA THR A 66 -6.34 -12.85 22.40
C THR A 66 -6.39 -12.70 20.88
N GLY A 67 -7.46 -13.25 20.29
CA GLY A 67 -7.81 -13.06 18.88
C GLY A 67 -6.70 -13.45 17.91
N ILE A 68 -6.60 -12.71 16.81
CA ILE A 68 -5.60 -12.97 15.77
C ILE A 68 -4.17 -12.76 16.28
N ALA A 69 -3.97 -11.83 17.23
CA ALA A 69 -2.64 -11.55 17.78
C ALA A 69 -2.08 -12.75 18.55
N LEU A 70 -2.91 -13.45 19.31
CA LEU A 70 -2.53 -14.70 19.95
C LEU A 70 -2.13 -15.77 18.94
N GLU A 71 -2.82 -15.85 17.81
CA GLU A 71 -2.49 -16.80 16.75
C GLU A 71 -1.16 -16.47 16.07
N PHE A 72 -0.85 -15.19 15.83
CA PHE A 72 0.50 -14.76 15.42
C PHE A 72 1.56 -15.21 16.42
N ARG A 73 1.32 -14.98 17.72
CA ARG A 73 2.25 -15.37 18.79
C ARG A 73 2.48 -16.87 18.84
N LYS A 74 1.43 -17.69 18.75
CA LYS A 74 1.52 -19.16 18.76
C LYS A 74 2.27 -19.70 17.54
N ARG A 75 1.97 -19.15 16.35
CA ARG A 75 2.53 -19.64 15.08
C ARG A 75 3.99 -19.24 14.88
N PHE A 76 4.32 -17.98 15.19
CA PHE A 76 5.61 -17.40 14.83
C PHE A 76 6.54 -17.20 16.02
N ASN A 77 6.03 -17.19 17.24
CA ASN A 77 6.81 -16.90 18.45
C ASN A 77 7.60 -15.57 18.30
N GLY A 78 8.75 -15.41 18.97
CA GLY A 78 9.66 -14.28 18.73
C GLY A 78 9.36 -13.00 19.52
N VAL A 79 8.57 -13.08 20.59
CA VAL A 79 8.26 -11.92 21.45
C VAL A 79 9.51 -11.21 21.94
N LYS A 80 10.53 -11.97 22.40
CA LYS A 80 11.81 -11.39 22.85
C LYS A 80 12.53 -10.65 21.72
N ASP A 81 12.45 -11.15 20.49
CA ASP A 81 13.06 -10.52 19.33
C ASP A 81 12.35 -9.19 19.00
N LEU A 82 11.01 -9.17 19.10
CA LEU A 82 10.20 -7.96 18.95
C LEU A 82 10.52 -6.91 20.04
N GLU A 83 10.57 -7.33 21.30
CA GLU A 83 10.92 -6.46 22.44
C GLU A 83 12.33 -5.88 22.28
N SER A 84 13.29 -6.67 21.78
CA SER A 84 14.68 -6.23 21.57
C SER A 84 14.82 -5.09 20.56
N GLN A 85 13.85 -4.95 19.64
CA GLN A 85 13.81 -3.85 18.66
C GLN A 85 13.43 -2.51 19.29
N LYS A 86 12.91 -2.51 20.53
CA LYS A 86 12.58 -1.30 21.32
C LYS A 86 11.67 -0.30 20.60
N LYS A 87 10.81 -0.80 19.71
CA LYS A 87 9.87 -0.01 18.94
C LYS A 87 8.78 0.59 19.85
N LYS A 88 8.27 1.73 19.45
CA LYS A 88 7.27 2.53 20.17
C LYS A 88 5.97 2.60 19.38
N VAL A 89 4.92 3.09 20.04
CA VAL A 89 3.65 3.42 19.37
C VAL A 89 3.90 4.30 18.13
N GLY A 90 3.25 3.95 17.03
CA GLY A 90 3.44 4.54 15.71
C GLY A 90 4.52 3.87 14.86
N GLN A 91 5.35 3.00 15.43
CA GLN A 91 6.44 2.32 14.72
C GLN A 91 6.10 0.87 14.38
N ILE A 92 6.89 0.29 13.46
CA ILE A 92 6.80 -1.11 13.06
C ILE A 92 7.92 -1.93 13.71
N ALA A 93 7.55 -3.00 14.41
CA ALA A 93 8.44 -4.12 14.69
C ALA A 93 8.22 -5.21 13.63
N TYR A 94 9.22 -6.05 13.39
CA TYR A 94 9.08 -7.11 12.40
C TYR A 94 9.86 -8.37 12.73
N LEU A 95 9.41 -9.49 12.19
CA LEU A 95 10.15 -10.75 12.12
C LEU A 95 10.27 -11.18 10.65
N ASN A 96 11.29 -11.96 10.34
CA ASN A 96 11.37 -12.71 9.09
C ASN A 96 11.37 -14.20 9.43
N ARG A 97 10.42 -14.95 8.87
CA ARG A 97 10.28 -16.40 9.05
C ARG A 97 10.17 -17.04 7.68
N ASP A 98 11.14 -17.88 7.34
CA ASP A 98 11.17 -18.61 6.07
C ASP A 98 11.02 -17.69 4.83
N GLY A 99 11.68 -16.52 4.86
CA GLY A 99 11.63 -15.53 3.78
C GLY A 99 10.37 -14.66 3.77
N ARG A 100 9.45 -14.86 4.72
CA ARG A 100 8.21 -14.09 4.87
C ARG A 100 8.34 -13.05 5.97
N TYR A 101 8.08 -11.79 5.64
CA TYR A 101 8.02 -10.72 6.63
C TYR A 101 6.71 -10.74 7.42
N LEU A 102 6.81 -10.54 8.73
CA LEU A 102 5.70 -10.39 9.67
C LEU A 102 5.84 -9.01 10.32
N PHE A 103 4.92 -8.11 10.03
CA PHE A 103 4.91 -6.74 10.52
C PHE A 103 3.92 -6.58 11.69
N TYR A 104 4.44 -6.01 12.77
CA TYR A 104 3.72 -5.76 14.02
C TYR A 104 3.56 -4.25 14.15
N VAL A 105 2.39 -3.74 13.79
CA VAL A 105 2.07 -2.31 13.80
C VAL A 105 1.72 -1.91 15.23
N ILE A 106 2.56 -1.12 15.89
CA ILE A 106 2.36 -0.78 17.30
C ILE A 106 1.43 0.42 17.41
N THR A 107 0.17 0.20 17.81
CA THR A 107 -0.87 1.24 17.78
C THR A 107 -1.32 1.70 19.16
N LYS A 108 -0.90 1.00 20.22
CA LYS A 108 -1.23 1.26 21.62
C LYS A 108 -0.07 0.86 22.54
N ARG A 109 -0.04 1.36 23.78
CA ARG A 109 1.03 1.02 24.73
C ARG A 109 0.77 -0.34 25.37
N HIS A 110 -0.47 -0.56 25.78
CA HIS A 110 -0.89 -1.77 26.51
C HIS A 110 -2.07 -2.47 25.84
N GLU A 111 -2.18 -3.79 26.05
CA GLU A 111 -3.21 -4.61 25.41
C GLU A 111 -4.64 -4.20 25.76
N ASN A 112 -4.87 -3.75 26.98
CA ASN A 112 -6.18 -3.29 27.47
C ASN A 112 -6.55 -1.87 27.03
N GLU A 113 -5.69 -1.18 26.28
CA GLU A 113 -5.97 0.12 25.69
C GLU A 113 -6.65 -0.01 24.31
N TYR A 114 -7.32 1.05 23.90
CA TYR A 114 -7.74 1.23 22.52
C TYR A 114 -6.67 1.97 21.73
N SER A 115 -6.56 1.65 20.44
CA SER A 115 -5.76 2.48 19.53
C SER A 115 -6.53 3.75 19.15
N THR A 116 -5.82 4.82 18.81
CA THR A 116 -6.45 6.03 18.26
C THR A 116 -6.45 5.98 16.73
N CYS A 117 -7.34 6.73 16.08
CA CYS A 117 -7.34 6.91 14.62
C CYS A 117 -5.99 7.42 14.10
N GLU A 118 -5.38 8.32 14.87
CA GLU A 118 -4.06 8.91 14.58
C GLU A 118 -2.96 7.87 14.63
N ASN A 119 -2.86 7.10 15.72
CA ASN A 119 -1.85 6.04 15.85
C ASN A 119 -2.01 4.97 14.78
N PHE A 120 -3.25 4.60 14.46
CA PHE A 120 -3.52 3.63 13.38
C PHE A 120 -3.07 4.16 12.02
N THR A 121 -3.44 5.40 11.68
CA THR A 121 -3.07 6.03 10.40
C THR A 121 -1.55 6.18 10.29
N HIS A 122 -0.90 6.64 11.36
CA HIS A 122 0.56 6.76 11.41
C HIS A 122 1.24 5.39 11.26
N GLY A 123 0.74 4.37 11.96
CA GLY A 123 1.22 2.99 11.83
C GLY A 123 1.09 2.44 10.40
N LEU A 124 -0.01 2.76 9.69
CA LEU A 124 -0.16 2.38 8.28
C LEU A 124 0.87 3.07 7.37
N ILE A 125 1.15 4.35 7.60
CA ILE A 125 2.15 5.10 6.83
C ILE A 125 3.53 4.46 7.02
N GLU A 126 3.90 4.15 8.26
CA GLU A 126 5.16 3.46 8.55
C GLU A 126 5.20 2.03 8.00
N LEU A 127 4.06 1.34 7.99
CA LEU A 127 3.92 0.03 7.36
C LEU A 127 4.15 0.11 5.84
N ARG A 128 3.63 1.14 5.17
CA ARG A 128 3.93 1.38 3.76
C ARG A 128 5.43 1.59 3.56
N ASN A 129 6.03 2.50 4.33
CA ASN A 129 7.45 2.85 4.21
C ASN A 129 8.35 1.61 4.34
N ILE A 130 8.10 0.76 5.35
CA ILE A 130 8.89 -0.45 5.55
C ILE A 130 8.63 -1.49 4.44
N CYS A 131 7.40 -1.60 3.93
CA CYS A 131 7.10 -2.48 2.80
C CYS A 131 7.89 -2.07 1.55
N GLU A 132 7.90 -0.77 1.21
CA GLU A 132 8.67 -0.24 0.07
C GLU A 132 10.17 -0.49 0.27
N ASN A 133 10.70 -0.19 1.46
CA ASN A 133 12.11 -0.40 1.80
C ASN A 133 12.54 -1.87 1.71
N PHE A 134 11.66 -2.81 2.05
CA PHE A 134 11.95 -4.24 2.01
C PHE A 134 11.55 -4.90 0.68
N GLY A 135 11.06 -4.11 -0.29
CA GLY A 135 10.64 -4.62 -1.59
C GLY A 135 9.41 -5.54 -1.53
N VAL A 136 8.58 -5.42 -0.48
CA VAL A 136 7.34 -6.17 -0.33
C VAL A 136 6.36 -5.73 -1.42
N LYS A 137 5.81 -6.68 -2.17
CA LYS A 137 4.81 -6.43 -3.23
C LYS A 137 3.41 -6.92 -2.89
N GLY A 138 3.28 -7.75 -1.86
CA GLY A 138 2.01 -8.26 -1.38
C GLY A 138 1.96 -8.20 0.13
N LEU A 139 0.88 -7.64 0.66
CA LEU A 139 0.64 -7.49 2.09
C LEU A 139 -0.72 -8.09 2.43
N SER A 140 -0.76 -9.01 3.39
CA SER A 140 -1.99 -9.59 3.89
C SER A 140 -2.19 -9.23 5.35
N MET A 141 -3.39 -8.78 5.68
CA MET A 141 -3.73 -8.38 7.04
C MET A 141 -5.13 -8.88 7.40
N PRO A 142 -5.43 -9.12 8.68
CA PRO A 142 -6.78 -9.44 9.09
C PRO A 142 -7.65 -8.19 8.94
N ARG A 143 -8.97 -8.37 8.85
CA ARG A 143 -9.92 -7.29 9.09
C ARG A 143 -9.78 -6.84 10.56
N THR A 144 -9.03 -5.77 10.75
CA THR A 144 -8.82 -5.11 12.04
C THR A 144 -9.89 -4.04 12.25
N GLY A 145 -10.39 -3.88 13.48
CA GLY A 145 -11.41 -2.85 13.77
C GLY A 145 -12.28 -3.11 15.00
N MET A 146 -12.07 -4.21 15.74
CA MET A 146 -12.90 -4.54 16.91
C MET A 146 -12.33 -4.03 18.25
N ASP A 147 -11.02 -3.77 18.31
CA ASP A 147 -10.31 -3.36 19.55
C ASP A 147 -9.89 -1.89 19.53
N ILE A 148 -10.58 -1.07 18.73
CA ILE A 148 -10.21 0.32 18.48
C ILE A 148 -11.42 1.22 18.74
N ASP A 149 -11.21 2.32 19.45
CA ASP A 149 -12.22 3.25 19.97
C ASP A 149 -13.10 3.81 18.83
N ASN A 150 -14.19 3.11 18.49
CA ASN A 150 -15.12 3.46 17.42
C ASN A 150 -14.53 3.64 16.01
N LEU A 151 -13.40 3.00 15.66
CA LEU A 151 -13.00 2.95 14.26
C LEU A 151 -14.00 2.08 13.48
N SER A 152 -14.85 2.74 12.70
CA SER A 152 -15.67 2.02 11.74
C SER A 152 -14.76 1.24 10.80
N LEU A 153 -15.22 0.06 10.41
CA LEU A 153 -14.53 -0.74 9.41
C LEU A 153 -14.29 0.07 8.12
N ASP A 154 -15.17 1.02 7.82
CA ASP A 154 -15.00 1.95 6.69
C ASP A 154 -13.81 2.88 6.89
N PHE A 155 -13.58 3.43 8.09
CA PHE A 155 -12.37 4.19 8.36
C PHE A 155 -11.11 3.34 8.12
N VAL A 156 -11.10 2.09 8.58
CA VAL A 156 -9.95 1.19 8.38
C VAL A 156 -9.70 0.96 6.90
N ARG A 157 -10.75 0.61 6.13
CA ARG A 157 -10.67 0.41 4.68
C ARG A 157 -10.14 1.64 3.96
N GLU A 158 -10.75 2.80 4.21
CA GLU A 158 -10.39 4.04 3.52
C GLU A 158 -8.99 4.50 3.91
N SER A 159 -8.58 4.30 5.17
CA SER A 159 -7.21 4.59 5.60
C SER A 159 -6.18 3.71 4.90
N VAL A 160 -6.43 2.40 4.78
CA VAL A 160 -5.55 1.47 4.06
C VAL A 160 -5.49 1.84 2.58
N LYS A 161 -6.63 2.01 1.91
CA LYS A 161 -6.69 2.42 0.50
C LYS A 161 -5.90 3.71 0.26
N ARG A 162 -6.14 4.74 1.08
CA ARG A 162 -5.48 6.05 0.93
C ARG A 162 -3.97 5.96 1.15
N VAL A 163 -3.51 5.22 2.16
CA VAL A 163 -2.07 5.13 2.46
C VAL A 163 -1.32 4.38 1.37
N PHE A 164 -1.90 3.28 0.86
CA PHE A 164 -1.26 2.42 -0.15
C PHE A 164 -1.58 2.83 -1.60
N ASP A 165 -2.35 3.90 -1.80
CA ASP A 165 -2.62 4.46 -3.12
C ASP A 165 -1.32 4.90 -3.81
N GLY A 166 -1.24 4.66 -5.11
CA GLY A 166 -0.06 4.95 -5.92
C GLY A 166 1.17 4.07 -5.70
N THR A 167 1.12 3.11 -4.76
CA THR A 167 2.19 2.11 -4.57
C THR A 167 2.08 0.95 -5.57
N ASP A 168 3.01 0.01 -5.55
CA ASP A 168 2.86 -1.28 -6.25
C ASP A 168 2.61 -2.46 -5.28
N ILE A 169 2.20 -2.14 -4.05
CA ILE A 169 1.95 -3.11 -2.98
C ILE A 169 0.48 -3.53 -3.02
N GLN A 170 0.21 -4.78 -3.36
CA GLN A 170 -1.15 -5.34 -3.29
C GLN A 170 -1.51 -5.67 -1.84
N VAL A 171 -2.47 -4.94 -1.28
CA VAL A 171 -3.01 -5.23 0.05
C VAL A 171 -4.24 -6.14 -0.07
N THR A 172 -4.30 -7.20 0.73
CA THR A 172 -5.48 -8.08 0.87
C THR A 172 -5.88 -8.17 2.34
N MET A 173 -7.12 -7.79 2.63
CA MET A 173 -7.70 -7.88 3.97
C MET A 173 -8.57 -9.14 4.09
N PHE A 174 -8.22 -10.02 5.01
CA PHE A 174 -8.92 -11.29 5.23
C PHE A 174 -9.99 -11.18 6.32
N HIS A 175 -11.15 -11.79 6.09
CA HIS A 175 -12.21 -11.91 7.08
C HIS A 175 -12.96 -13.25 6.95
N PHE A 176 -13.68 -13.65 7.99
CA PHE A 176 -14.65 -14.75 7.92
C PHE A 176 -16.05 -14.26 7.52
#